data_AF-A0A957YZZ2-F1
#
_entry.id   AF-A0A957YZZ2-F1
#
_cell.length_a   1.000
_cell.length_b   1.000
_cell.length_c   1.000
_cell.angle_alpha   90.00
_cell.angle_beta   90.00
_cell.angle_gamma   90.00
#
_symmetry.space_group_name_H-M   'P 1'
#
loop_
_entity.id
_entity.type
_entity.pdbx_description
1 polymer ?
#
loop_
_entity_poly.entity_id
_entity_poly.type
_entity_poly.pdbx_seq_one_letter_code
_entity_poly.pdbx_strand_id
1 'polypeptide(L)'
;MELEDIKVVWDSQNEEKLYALDERALYKQIKRKGKSISRWLQHFEMLMIGVNVVVAVILMAVEFLNGGELYGYLLSGVYLAYAVLATIWRQTRRQQDSLFEQTMMGELNKTIWQANYLIERSRGLTWWYLLPLMILIAVQMLYSGQPLFTLAFILMMGGVSILAARWEIKKKYLPQKQSLESLRATLLRAEI
;
A
#
# COMPACT_ATOMS: atom_id res chain seq x y z
N MET A 1 -8.69 21.48 0.77
CA MET A 1 -7.74 22.46 0.21
C MET A 1 -7.10 21.81 -0.98
N GLU A 2 -7.82 21.91 -2.09
CA GLU A 2 -7.78 21.02 -3.23
C GLU A 2 -7.82 21.92 -4.47
N LEU A 3 -6.75 22.00 -5.26
CA LEU A 3 -6.69 22.47 -6.66
C LEU A 3 -7.23 23.88 -7.05
N GLU A 4 -8.21 24.44 -6.35
CA GLU A 4 -8.75 25.78 -6.53
C GLU A 4 -7.70 26.84 -6.22
N ASP A 5 -6.86 26.63 -5.20
CA ASP A 5 -5.73 27.52 -4.92
C ASP A 5 -4.69 27.51 -6.07
N ILE A 6 -4.56 26.40 -6.82
CA ILE A 6 -3.64 26.30 -7.95
C ILE A 6 -4.21 27.03 -9.17
N LYS A 7 -5.52 26.96 -9.40
CA LYS A 7 -6.18 27.76 -10.46
C LYS A 7 -6.19 29.25 -10.15
N VAL A 8 -6.40 29.64 -8.90
CA VAL A 8 -6.38 31.06 -8.48
C VAL A 8 -4.98 31.67 -8.57
N VAL A 9 -3.92 30.88 -8.31
CA VAL A 9 -2.54 31.31 -8.56
C VAL A 9 -2.23 31.36 -10.07
N TRP A 10 -2.74 30.41 -10.86
CA TRP A 10 -2.56 30.33 -12.31
C TRP A 10 -3.23 31.48 -13.07
N ASP A 11 -4.45 31.86 -12.70
CA ASP A 11 -5.21 32.91 -13.39
C ASP A 11 -4.80 34.33 -12.97
N SER A 12 -4.07 34.51 -11.87
CA SER A 12 -3.74 35.84 -11.34
C SER A 12 -2.40 36.42 -11.80
N GLN A 13 -1.54 35.67 -12.49
CA GLN A 13 -0.19 36.13 -12.81
C GLN A 13 0.28 35.86 -14.24
N ASN A 14 -0.50 36.32 -15.22
CA ASN A 14 0.09 36.65 -16.52
C ASN A 14 0.86 37.97 -16.38
N GLU A 15 2.20 37.89 -16.33
CA GLU A 15 3.12 38.59 -17.24
C GLU A 15 4.59 38.42 -16.77
N GLU A 16 5.29 37.52 -17.47
CA GLU A 16 6.71 37.59 -17.84
C GLU A 16 7.87 37.26 -16.87
N LYS A 17 7.67 36.86 -15.60
CA LYS A 17 8.81 36.32 -14.78
C LYS A 17 8.56 35.05 -13.96
N LEU A 18 7.45 34.34 -14.19
CA LEU A 18 6.98 33.22 -13.33
C LEU A 18 7.41 31.81 -13.69
N TYR A 19 7.84 31.55 -14.92
CA TYR A 19 8.15 30.18 -15.37
C TYR A 19 9.27 29.52 -14.53
N ALA A 20 10.25 30.29 -14.08
CA ALA A 20 11.34 29.76 -13.25
C ALA A 20 10.97 29.55 -11.77
N LEU A 21 9.92 30.21 -11.27
CA LEU A 21 9.51 30.13 -9.86
C LEU A 21 8.51 28.99 -9.63
N ASP A 22 7.61 28.75 -10.60
CA ASP A 22 6.55 27.75 -10.46
C ASP A 22 7.04 26.32 -10.76
N GLU A 23 8.01 26.14 -11.65
CA GLU A 23 8.59 24.81 -11.95
C GLU A 23 9.21 24.16 -10.69
N ARG A 24 9.93 24.96 -9.90
CA ARG A 24 10.52 24.51 -8.63
C ARG A 24 9.47 24.26 -7.55
N ALA A 25 8.42 25.08 -7.50
CA ALA A 25 7.31 24.91 -6.56
C ALA A 25 6.51 23.64 -6.88
N LEU A 26 6.20 23.42 -8.16
CA LEU A 26 5.52 22.25 -8.67
C LEU A 26 6.34 20.98 -8.44
N TYR A 27 7.62 21.00 -8.80
CA TYR A 27 8.55 19.89 -8.53
C TYR A 27 8.60 19.54 -7.03
N LYS A 28 8.67 20.55 -6.15
CA LYS A 28 8.65 20.35 -4.69
C LYS A 28 7.33 19.74 -4.21
N GLN A 29 6.19 20.08 -4.82
CA GLN A 29 4.90 19.48 -4.50
C GLN A 29 4.81 18.02 -4.96
N ILE A 30 5.22 17.72 -6.19
CA ILE A 30 5.30 16.35 -6.72
C ILE A 30 6.17 15.49 -5.80
N LYS A 31 7.36 15.99 -5.44
CA LYS A 31 8.29 15.32 -4.54
C LYS A 31 7.72 15.08 -3.14
N ARG A 32 6.95 16.04 -2.59
CA ARG A 32 6.24 15.88 -1.30
C ARG A 32 5.17 14.79 -1.38
N LYS A 33 4.36 14.77 -2.45
CA LYS A 33 3.34 13.72 -2.67
C LYS A 33 3.99 12.36 -2.87
N GLY A 34 5.05 12.28 -3.69
CA GLY A 34 5.84 11.06 -3.89
C GLY A 34 6.45 10.53 -2.60
N LYS A 35 7.04 11.39 -1.75
CA LYS A 35 7.51 11.00 -0.42
C LYS A 35 6.38 10.50 0.49
N SER A 36 5.18 11.06 0.39
CA SER A 36 4.02 10.57 1.15
C SER A 36 3.63 9.16 0.72
N ILE A 37 3.44 8.95 -0.59
CA ILE A 37 3.06 7.64 -1.17
C ILE A 37 4.13 6.59 -0.87
N SER A 38 5.40 6.94 -1.03
CA SER A 38 6.53 6.05 -0.72
C SER A 38 6.56 5.66 0.77
N ARG A 39 6.30 6.60 1.69
CA ARG A 39 6.20 6.30 3.13
C ARG A 39 5.04 5.34 3.43
N TRP A 40 3.87 5.56 2.83
CA TRP A 40 2.72 4.66 3.00
C TRP A 40 3.03 3.26 2.47
N LEU A 41 3.65 3.17 1.30
CA LEU A 41 4.04 1.92 0.69
C LEU A 41 5.08 1.16 1.54
N GLN A 42 6.07 1.87 2.10
CA GLN A 42 7.04 1.28 3.02
C GLN A 42 6.39 0.78 4.32
N HIS A 43 5.47 1.55 4.92
CA HIS A 43 4.76 1.11 6.11
C HIS A 43 3.91 -0.12 5.82
N PHE A 44 3.20 -0.12 4.70
CA PHE A 44 2.36 -1.24 4.28
C PHE A 44 3.17 -2.52 4.04
N GLU A 45 4.27 -2.45 3.30
CA GLU A 45 5.17 -3.58 3.07
C GLU A 45 5.77 -4.10 4.37
N MET A 46 6.16 -3.21 5.30
CA MET A 46 6.75 -3.59 6.58
C MET A 46 5.72 -4.24 7.51
N LEU A 47 4.50 -3.70 7.58
CA LEU A 47 3.40 -4.27 8.34
C LEU A 47 3.09 -5.68 7.84
N MET A 48 3.04 -5.85 6.52
CA MET A 48 2.80 -7.15 5.90
C MET A 48 3.86 -8.19 6.25
N ILE A 49 5.14 -7.84 6.11
CA ILE A 49 6.23 -8.75 6.47
C ILE A 49 6.18 -9.04 7.97
N GLY A 50 6.01 -8.01 8.81
CA GLY A 50 5.96 -8.13 10.26
C GLY A 50 4.85 -9.07 10.76
N VAL A 51 3.63 -8.89 10.25
CA VAL A 51 2.49 -9.76 10.61
C VAL A 51 2.77 -11.21 10.23
N ASN A 52 3.27 -11.48 9.01
CA ASN A 52 3.57 -12.85 8.59
C ASN A 52 4.66 -13.49 9.44
N VAL A 53 5.71 -12.76 9.78
CA VAL A 53 6.80 -13.25 10.66
C VAL A 53 6.27 -13.54 12.05
N VAL A 54 5.51 -12.63 12.66
CA VAL A 54 4.94 -12.82 14.00
C VAL A 54 4.02 -14.04 14.03
N VAL A 55 3.13 -14.18 13.04
CA VAL A 55 2.23 -15.34 12.94
C VAL A 55 3.02 -16.63 12.77
N ALA A 56 4.03 -16.65 11.89
CA ALA A 56 4.87 -17.84 11.70
C ALA A 56 5.59 -18.25 12.99
N VAL A 57 6.15 -17.29 13.73
CA VAL A 57 6.83 -17.55 15.01
C VAL A 57 5.86 -18.06 16.07
N ILE A 58 4.67 -17.45 16.20
CA ILE A 58 3.66 -17.90 17.16
C ILE A 58 3.21 -19.33 16.84
N LEU A 59 2.86 -19.61 15.57
CA LEU A 59 2.43 -20.94 15.16
C LEU A 59 3.52 -21.97 15.43
N MET A 60 4.77 -21.66 15.06
CA MET A 60 5.90 -22.56 15.32
C MET A 60 6.11 -22.81 16.82
N ALA A 61 5.98 -21.79 17.67
CA ALA A 61 6.10 -21.92 19.12
C ALA A 61 4.97 -22.76 19.73
N VAL A 62 3.72 -22.56 19.28
CA VAL A 62 2.56 -23.34 19.72
C VAL A 62 2.73 -24.81 19.38
N GLU A 63 3.15 -25.12 18.15
CA GLU A 63 3.41 -26.51 17.73
C GLU A 63 4.55 -27.15 18.51
N PHE A 64 5.63 -26.41 18.75
CA PHE A 64 6.76 -26.91 19.53
C PHE A 64 6.37 -27.26 20.98
N LEU A 65 5.48 -26.48 21.60
CA LEU A 65 4.99 -26.71 22.97
C LEU A 65 3.95 -27.84 23.07
N ASN A 66 3.15 -28.05 22.03
CA ASN A 66 2.04 -29.00 22.04
C ASN A 66 2.38 -30.41 21.52
N GLY A 67 3.66 -30.70 21.24
CA GLY A 67 4.09 -32.01 20.74
C GLY A 67 4.06 -32.16 19.22
N GLY A 68 3.81 -31.06 18.50
CA GLY A 68 4.12 -30.86 17.08
C GLY A 68 3.34 -31.72 16.10
N GLU A 69 2.30 -31.16 15.49
CA GLU A 69 1.70 -31.75 14.30
C GLU A 69 2.39 -31.24 13.03
N LEU A 70 2.64 -32.14 12.07
CA LEU A 70 3.28 -31.79 10.79
C LEU A 70 2.52 -30.66 10.06
N TYR A 71 1.19 -30.61 10.21
CA TYR A 71 0.34 -29.57 9.65
C TYR A 71 0.70 -28.16 10.15
N GLY A 72 0.91 -28.00 11.46
CA GLY A 72 1.21 -26.69 12.03
C GLY A 72 2.60 -26.18 11.64
N TYR A 73 3.60 -27.08 11.53
CA TYR A 73 4.90 -26.73 10.98
C TYR A 73 4.82 -26.32 9.50
N LEU A 74 4.06 -27.06 8.67
CA LEU A 74 3.82 -26.68 7.28
C LEU A 74 3.17 -25.30 7.16
N LEU A 75 2.14 -25.03 7.97
CA LEU A 75 1.45 -23.75 7.97
C LEU A 75 2.39 -22.61 8.37
N SER A 76 3.17 -22.78 9.44
CA SER A 76 4.19 -21.79 9.84
C SER A 76 5.22 -21.53 8.73
N GLY A 77 5.62 -22.58 8.00
CA GLY A 77 6.55 -22.51 6.87
C GLY A 77 5.98 -21.70 5.70
N VAL A 78 4.67 -21.82 5.43
CA VAL A 78 3.99 -21.02 4.40
C VAL A 78 4.00 -19.53 4.75
N TYR A 79 3.70 -19.15 5.99
CA TYR A 79 3.75 -17.74 6.42
C TYR A 79 5.17 -17.17 6.35
N LEU A 80 6.18 -17.96 6.73
CA LEU A 80 7.59 -17.61 6.58
C LEU A 80 8.00 -17.44 5.11
N ALA A 81 7.63 -18.40 4.24
CA ALA A 81 7.89 -18.32 2.81
C ALA A 81 7.24 -17.08 2.18
N TYR A 82 6.02 -16.74 2.59
CA TYR A 82 5.35 -15.52 2.15
C TYR A 82 6.08 -14.26 2.60
N ALA A 83 6.58 -14.21 3.85
CA ALA A 83 7.38 -13.09 4.34
C ALA A 83 8.69 -12.91 3.55
N VAL A 84 9.35 -14.02 3.19
CA VAL A 84 10.55 -14.00 2.33
C VAL A 84 10.22 -13.46 0.95
N LEU A 85 9.17 -13.99 0.29
CA LEU A 85 8.72 -13.51 -1.02
C LEU A 85 8.33 -12.02 -0.99
N ALA A 86 7.64 -11.57 0.06
CA ALA A 86 7.30 -10.17 0.26
C ALA A 86 8.54 -9.27 0.39
N THR A 87 9.60 -9.78 1.02
CA THR A 87 10.88 -9.07 1.14
C THR A 87 11.61 -8.99 -0.20
N ILE A 88 11.59 -10.08 -0.99
CA ILE A 88 12.15 -10.10 -2.35
C ILE A 88 11.42 -9.10 -3.23
N TRP A 89 10.08 -9.11 -3.25
CA TRP A 89 9.29 -8.15 -4.03
C TRP A 89 9.56 -6.70 -3.62
N ARG A 90 9.72 -6.43 -2.32
CA ARG A 90 10.13 -5.11 -1.83
C ARG A 90 11.52 -4.71 -2.34
N GLN A 91 12.47 -5.64 -2.43
CA GLN A 91 13.80 -5.36 -2.98
C GLN A 91 13.72 -5.10 -4.49
N THR A 92 12.99 -5.92 -5.25
CA THR A 92 12.80 -5.71 -6.70
C THR A 92 12.18 -4.34 -6.98
N ARG A 93 11.16 -3.95 -6.19
CA ARG A 93 10.54 -2.62 -6.28
C ARG A 93 11.53 -1.48 -6.03
N ARG A 94 12.40 -1.64 -5.02
CA ARG A 94 13.45 -0.64 -4.71
C ARG A 94 14.48 -0.51 -5.85
N GLN A 95 14.77 -1.59 -6.57
CA GLN A 95 15.63 -1.54 -7.76
C GLN A 95 14.93 -0.86 -8.94
N GLN A 96 13.63 -1.06 -9.11
CA GLN A 96 12.85 -0.33 -10.12
C GLN A 96 12.73 1.17 -9.80
N ASP A 97 12.73 1.55 -8.51
CA ASP A 97 12.73 2.95 -8.08
C ASP A 97 13.97 3.74 -8.56
N SER A 98 15.09 3.09 -8.88
CA SER A 98 16.31 3.73 -9.43
C SER A 98 16.34 3.86 -10.95
N LEU A 99 15.40 3.24 -11.67
CA LEU A 99 15.33 3.32 -13.13
C LEU A 99 14.67 4.62 -13.63
N PHE A 100 14.00 5.36 -12.73
CA PHE A 100 13.35 6.62 -13.08
C PHE A 100 14.35 7.78 -13.03
N GLU A 101 14.36 8.59 -14.09
CA GLU A 101 15.16 9.80 -14.18
C GLU A 101 14.81 10.80 -13.06
N GLN A 102 15.80 11.57 -12.61
CA GLN A 102 15.59 12.63 -11.61
C GLN A 102 15.05 13.94 -12.21
N THR A 103 14.34 13.84 -13.33
CA THR A 103 13.65 14.96 -13.99
C THR A 103 12.26 15.17 -13.37
N MET A 104 11.62 16.32 -13.59
CA MET A 104 10.25 16.56 -13.10
C MET A 104 9.27 15.51 -13.63
N MET A 105 9.38 15.19 -14.92
CA MET A 105 8.55 14.17 -15.56
C MET A 105 8.89 12.75 -15.06
N GLY A 106 10.17 12.46 -14.82
CA GLY A 106 10.62 11.21 -14.20
C GLY A 106 10.07 11.00 -12.78
N GLU A 107 10.15 12.03 -11.91
CA GLU A 107 9.58 11.97 -10.56
C GLU A 107 8.05 11.83 -10.55
N LEU A 108 7.34 12.48 -11.50
CA LEU A 108 5.89 12.35 -11.62
C LEU A 108 5.49 10.94 -12.07
N ASN A 109 6.15 10.39 -13.10
CA ASN A 109 5.91 9.02 -13.57
C ASN A 109 6.21 7.97 -12.50
N LYS A 110 7.32 8.14 -11.77
CA LYS A 110 7.65 7.32 -10.60
C LYS A 110 6.54 7.36 -9.56
N THR A 111 6.04 8.55 -9.25
CA THR A 111 5.00 8.71 -8.23
C THR A 111 3.68 8.06 -8.65
N ILE A 112 3.30 8.16 -9.93
CA ILE A 112 2.12 7.48 -10.49
C ILE A 112 2.30 5.96 -10.43
N TRP A 113 3.47 5.45 -10.80
CA TRP A 113 3.78 4.02 -10.73
C TRP A 113 3.70 3.49 -9.30
N GLN A 114 4.27 4.21 -8.31
CA GLN A 114 4.18 3.85 -6.90
C GLN A 114 2.73 3.89 -6.38
N ALA A 115 1.93 4.87 -6.81
CA ALA A 115 0.51 4.94 -6.46
C ALA A 115 -0.29 3.75 -7.01
N ASN A 116 -0.05 3.37 -8.27
CA ASN A 116 -0.67 2.19 -8.88
C ASN A 116 -0.28 0.91 -8.16
N TYR A 117 1.02 0.72 -7.90
CA TYR A 117 1.51 -0.44 -7.17
C TYR A 117 0.87 -0.55 -5.79
N LEU A 118 0.75 0.54 -5.04
CA LEU A 118 0.07 0.55 -3.72
C LEU A 118 -1.41 0.16 -3.81
N ILE A 119 -2.13 0.66 -4.83
CA ILE A 119 -3.55 0.36 -5.03
C ILE A 119 -3.75 -1.11 -5.42
N GLU A 120 -2.96 -1.61 -6.37
CA GLU A 120 -3.02 -3.01 -6.80
C GLU A 120 -2.64 -3.96 -5.67
N ARG A 121 -1.57 -3.64 -4.93
CA ARG A 121 -1.11 -4.44 -3.81
C ARG A 121 -2.11 -4.48 -2.67
N SER A 122 -2.74 -3.36 -2.32
CA SER A 122 -3.76 -3.32 -1.26
C SER A 122 -5.08 -4.00 -1.65
N ARG A 123 -5.51 -3.88 -2.92
CA ARG A 123 -6.65 -4.64 -3.45
C ARG A 123 -6.38 -6.13 -3.45
N GLY A 124 -5.22 -6.53 -3.97
CA GLY A 124 -4.77 -7.92 -3.99
C GLY A 124 -4.70 -8.49 -2.59
N LEU A 125 -4.16 -7.74 -1.62
CA LEU A 125 -4.08 -8.19 -0.23
C LEU A 125 -5.45 -8.46 0.40
N THR A 126 -6.40 -7.56 0.18
CA THR A 126 -7.75 -7.70 0.75
C THR A 126 -8.41 -9.00 0.31
N TRP A 127 -8.21 -9.39 -0.96
CA TRP A 127 -8.78 -10.60 -1.54
C TRP A 127 -7.96 -11.86 -1.29
N TRP A 128 -6.63 -11.79 -1.42
CA TRP A 128 -5.75 -12.96 -1.39
C TRP A 128 -5.16 -13.28 -0.03
N TYR A 129 -5.17 -12.35 0.92
CA TYR A 129 -4.55 -12.55 2.23
C TYR A 129 -5.57 -12.48 3.36
N LEU A 130 -6.34 -11.39 3.44
CA LEU A 130 -7.33 -11.20 4.50
C LEU A 130 -8.45 -12.25 4.45
N LEU A 131 -9.03 -12.52 3.28
CA LEU A 131 -10.11 -13.51 3.18
C LEU A 131 -9.66 -14.94 3.52
N PRO A 132 -8.58 -15.48 2.92
CA PRO A 132 -8.12 -16.83 3.28
C PRO A 132 -7.73 -16.95 4.76
N LEU A 133 -7.08 -15.92 5.33
CA LEU A 133 -6.72 -15.89 6.74
C LEU A 133 -7.96 -15.97 7.65
N MET A 134 -8.99 -15.19 7.32
CA MET A 134 -10.26 -15.20 8.06
C MET A 134 -10.95 -16.56 7.99
N ILE A 135 -10.92 -17.23 6.82
CA ILE A 135 -11.47 -18.58 6.65
C ILE A 135 -10.67 -19.58 7.49
N LEU A 136 -9.33 -19.51 7.45
CA LEU A 136 -8.45 -20.42 8.20
C LEU A 136 -8.69 -20.31 9.71
N ILE A 137 -8.75 -19.08 10.23
CA ILE A 137 -9.06 -18.82 11.63
C ILE A 137 -10.46 -19.35 11.97
N ALA A 138 -11.47 -19.11 11.12
CA ALA A 138 -12.82 -19.60 11.35
C ALA A 138 -12.90 -21.13 11.41
N VAL A 139 -12.22 -21.84 10.49
CA VAL A 139 -12.15 -23.30 10.49
C VAL A 139 -11.49 -23.83 11.74
N GLN A 140 -10.37 -23.23 12.16
CA GLN A 140 -9.66 -23.65 13.37
C GLN A 140 -10.49 -23.41 14.64
N MET A 141 -11.25 -22.31 14.71
CA MET A 141 -12.16 -22.05 15.83
C MET A 141 -13.29 -23.08 15.91
N LEU A 142 -13.86 -23.47 14.77
CA LEU A 142 -14.90 -24.52 14.72
C LEU A 142 -14.36 -25.87 15.20
N TYR A 143 -13.11 -26.20 14.88
CA TYR A 143 -12.47 -27.44 15.29
C TYR A 143 -12.06 -27.46 16.78
N SER A 144 -11.65 -26.30 17.31
CA SER A 144 -11.20 -26.16 18.71
C SER A 144 -12.33 -26.03 19.73
N GLY A 145 -13.60 -26.08 19.30
CA GLY A 145 -14.77 -26.00 20.19
C GLY A 145 -14.90 -24.68 20.94
N GLN A 146 -14.23 -23.62 20.44
CA GLN A 146 -14.27 -22.28 21.02
C GLN A 146 -15.69 -21.70 20.94
N PRO A 147 -16.08 -20.82 21.87
CA PRO A 147 -17.42 -20.27 21.90
C PRO A 147 -17.70 -19.41 20.66
N LEU A 148 -18.92 -19.54 20.11
CA LEU A 148 -19.36 -18.88 18.87
C LEU A 148 -19.23 -17.34 18.89
N PHE A 149 -19.24 -16.71 20.06
CA PHE A 149 -19.05 -15.27 20.18
C PHE A 149 -17.64 -14.83 19.75
N THR A 150 -16.61 -15.65 19.98
CA THR A 150 -15.23 -15.34 19.58
C THR A 150 -15.10 -15.37 18.06
N LEU A 151 -15.75 -16.32 17.40
CA LEU A 151 -15.86 -16.38 15.94
C LEU A 151 -16.56 -15.12 15.40
N ALA A 152 -17.70 -14.74 15.99
CA ALA A 152 -18.44 -13.54 15.60
C ALA A 152 -17.60 -12.26 15.77
N PHE A 153 -16.81 -12.16 16.84
CA PHE A 153 -15.92 -11.02 17.09
C PHE A 153 -14.79 -10.94 16.05
N ILE A 154 -14.17 -12.07 15.70
CA ILE A 154 -13.12 -12.10 14.68
C ILE A 154 -13.70 -11.75 13.31
N LEU A 155 -14.86 -12.32 12.94
CA LEU A 155 -15.55 -11.99 11.69
C LEU A 155 -15.91 -10.50 11.61
N MET A 156 -16.39 -9.92 12.72
CA MET A 156 -16.64 -8.48 12.83
C MET A 156 -15.34 -7.68 12.61
N MET A 157 -14.26 -8.01 13.32
CA MET A 157 -12.98 -7.29 13.21
C MET A 157 -12.34 -7.42 11.83
N GLY A 158 -12.41 -8.59 11.20
CA GLY A 158 -11.99 -8.79 9.82
C GLY A 158 -12.84 -8.00 8.83
N GLY A 159 -14.15 -7.97 9.03
CA GLY A 159 -15.07 -7.16 8.22
C GLY A 159 -14.77 -5.66 8.31
N VAL A 160 -14.54 -5.15 9.52
CA VAL A 160 -14.11 -3.75 9.76
C VAL A 160 -12.77 -3.48 9.09
N SER A 161 -11.82 -4.43 9.15
CA SER A 161 -10.51 -4.29 8.50
C SER A 161 -10.62 -4.21 6.97
N ILE A 162 -11.50 -5.01 6.36
CA ILE A 162 -11.80 -4.97 4.92
C ILE A 162 -12.45 -3.64 4.53
N LEU A 163 -13.40 -3.16 5.33
CA LEU A 163 -14.07 -1.88 5.09
C LEU A 163 -13.09 -0.71 5.24
N ALA A 164 -12.24 -0.72 6.26
CA ALA A 164 -11.19 0.27 6.48
C ALA A 164 -10.20 0.29 5.31
N ALA A 165 -9.75 -0.87 4.84
CA ALA A 165 -8.86 -0.98 3.68
C ALA A 165 -9.53 -0.43 2.41
N ARG A 166 -10.79 -0.78 2.13
CA ARG A 166 -11.54 -0.26 0.98
C ARG A 166 -11.76 1.25 1.07
N TRP A 167 -12.06 1.75 2.26
CA TRP A 167 -12.27 3.17 2.51
C TRP A 167 -10.97 3.95 2.34
N GLU A 168 -9.85 3.45 2.86
CA GLU A 168 -8.55 4.11 2.70
C GLU A 168 -8.12 4.15 1.23
N ILE A 169 -8.35 3.06 0.47
CA ILE A 169 -8.10 3.03 -0.98
C ILE A 169 -8.95 4.08 -1.70
N LYS A 170 -10.26 4.12 -1.44
CA LYS A 170 -11.19 5.00 -2.15
C LYS A 170 -10.99 6.47 -1.80
N LYS A 171 -10.77 6.79 -0.52
CA LYS A 171 -10.73 8.17 -0.03
C LYS A 171 -9.35 8.81 -0.15
N LYS A 172 -8.26 8.03 -0.09
CA LYS A 172 -6.91 8.59 0.05
C LYS A 172 -6.02 8.28 -1.14
N TYR A 173 -5.98 7.02 -1.58
CA TYR A 173 -5.08 6.60 -2.66
C TYR A 173 -5.62 6.94 -4.05
N LEU A 174 -6.93 6.77 -4.27
CA LEU A 174 -7.57 7.06 -5.56
C LEU A 174 -7.53 8.55 -5.98
N PRO A 175 -7.91 9.53 -5.13
CA PRO A 175 -7.84 10.94 -5.52
C PRO A 175 -6.40 11.43 -5.68
N GLN A 176 -5.45 10.90 -4.91
CA GLN A 176 -4.04 11.21 -5.10
C GLN A 176 -3.56 10.77 -6.48
N LYS A 177 -3.92 9.56 -6.93
CA LYS A 177 -3.63 9.09 -8.30
C LYS A 177 -4.24 10.02 -9.35
N GLN A 178 -5.53 10.33 -9.25
CA GLN A 178 -6.22 11.20 -10.22
C GLN A 178 -5.60 12.61 -10.30
N SER A 179 -5.15 13.16 -9.17
CA SER A 179 -4.46 14.45 -9.14
C SER A 179 -3.09 14.42 -9.84
N LEU A 180 -2.40 13.28 -9.84
CA LEU A 180 -1.10 13.13 -10.50
C LEU A 180 -1.27 12.87 -12.00
N GLU A 181 -2.30 12.11 -12.39
CA GLU A 181 -2.64 11.87 -13.80
C GLU A 181 -3.10 13.15 -14.50
N SER A 182 -3.94 13.96 -13.85
CA SER A 182 -4.34 15.27 -14.37
C SER A 182 -3.17 16.25 -14.51
N LEU A 183 -2.22 16.23 -13.57
CA LEU A 183 -1.01 17.04 -13.68
C LEU A 183 -0.13 16.61 -14.87
N ARG A 184 0.05 15.31 -15.07
CA ARG A 184 0.76 14.77 -16.24
C ARG A 184 0.10 15.20 -17.55
N ALA A 185 -1.23 15.14 -17.63
CA ALA A 185 -1.97 15.56 -18.82
C ALA A 185 -1.84 17.06 -19.10
N THR A 186 -1.69 17.88 -18.05
CA THR A 186 -1.50 19.33 -18.19
C THR A 186 -0.09 19.65 -18.68
N LEU A 187 0.94 19.01 -18.12
CA LEU A 187 2.34 19.20 -18.54
C LEU A 187 2.58 18.75 -19.99
N LEU A 188 2.01 17.60 -20.38
CA LEU A 188 2.09 17.13 -21.77
C LEU A 188 1.40 18.06 -22.78
N ARG A 189 0.39 18.82 -22.35
CA ARG A 189 -0.25 19.84 -23.21
C ARG A 189 0.52 21.16 -23.26
N ALA A 190 1.35 21.44 -22.25
CA ALA A 190 2.14 22.67 -22.17
C ALA A 190 3.51 22.53 -22.86
N GLU A 191 4.00 21.30 -23.08
CA GLU A 191 5.19 21.00 -23.89
C GLU A 191 4.90 20.87 -25.40
N ILE A 192 3.63 20.89 -25.82
CA ILE A 192 3.18 20.93 -27.23
C ILE A 192 2.81 22.37 -27.59
#